data_AF-A0A1M2W732-F1
#
_entry.id   AF-A0A1M2W732-F1
#
_cell.length_a   1.000
_cell.length_b   1.000
_cell.length_c   1.000
_cell.angle_alpha   90.00
_cell.angle_beta   90.00
_cell.angle_gamma   90.00
#
_symmetry.space_group_name_H-M   'P 1'
#
loop_
_entity.id
_entity.type
_entity.pdbx_description
1 polymer ?
#
loop_
_entity_poly.entity_id
_entity_poly.type
_entity_poly.pdbx_seq_one_letter_code
_entity_poly.pdbx_strand_id
1 'polypeptide(L)'
;MVEILQVQDSLNAHSPFLGTTTDDWLAHDHDVPAPVYLFAYPSHTSTDPHRARWSIAWPVGGPTVAQMVAWRHIHLDAYENESGLETDPPRYVYGGAITKTAGPGTVLAKRFLLAVVDLPARQHIEALAAETPLERLDAADMDMHDAHAQGWIRELLDRMVRSAVISSETRDSAIEQASSVLGLCE
;
A
#
# COMPACT_ATOMS: atom_id res chain seq x y z
N MET A 1 -44.86 -16.40 -22.97
CA MET A 1 -44.45 -14.99 -22.96
C MET A 1 -43.29 -14.92 -21.99
N VAL A 2 -42.07 -14.81 -22.53
CA VAL A 2 -40.81 -15.00 -21.81
C VAL A 2 -40.18 -13.63 -21.66
N GLU A 3 -40.07 -13.12 -20.44
CA GLU A 3 -39.28 -11.92 -20.15
C GLU A 3 -37.85 -12.36 -19.83
N ILE A 4 -36.95 -12.08 -20.78
CA ILE A 4 -35.51 -12.17 -20.60
C ILE A 4 -35.08 -10.85 -19.96
N LEU A 5 -34.91 -10.85 -18.64
CA LEU A 5 -34.24 -9.76 -17.92
C LEU A 5 -32.78 -9.73 -18.35
N GLN A 6 -32.45 -8.75 -19.20
CA GLN A 6 -31.09 -8.50 -19.64
C GLN A 6 -30.22 -8.10 -18.46
N VAL A 7 -29.16 -8.88 -18.26
CA VAL A 7 -28.01 -8.57 -17.43
C VAL A 7 -27.29 -7.37 -18.05
N GLN A 8 -27.57 -6.18 -17.55
CA GLN A 8 -26.78 -4.97 -17.77
C GLN A 8 -26.82 -4.14 -16.49
N ASP A 9 -25.86 -4.35 -15.59
CA ASP A 9 -25.35 -3.34 -14.65
C ASP A 9 -24.19 -3.92 -13.81
N SER A 10 -23.10 -4.35 -14.46
CA SER A 10 -21.90 -4.81 -13.73
C SER A 10 -20.57 -4.43 -14.40
N LEU A 11 -20.57 -3.49 -15.35
CA LEU A 11 -19.37 -3.11 -16.10
C LEU A 11 -18.95 -1.65 -15.95
N ASN A 12 -19.50 -0.90 -15.00
CA ASN A 12 -19.16 0.52 -14.80
C ASN A 12 -18.44 0.85 -13.47
N ALA A 13 -17.82 -0.12 -12.79
CA ALA A 13 -17.12 0.15 -11.53
C ALA A 13 -15.60 0.40 -11.65
N HIS A 14 -15.03 0.43 -12.86
CA HIS A 14 -13.62 0.77 -13.05
C HIS A 14 -13.45 1.82 -14.15
N SER A 15 -13.98 3.01 -13.89
CA SER A 15 -13.42 4.22 -14.51
C SER A 15 -12.14 4.57 -13.76
N PRO A 16 -10.99 4.76 -14.44
CA PRO A 16 -9.82 5.36 -13.81
C PRO A 16 -10.19 6.82 -13.54
N PHE A 17 -10.54 7.13 -12.30
CA PHE A 17 -10.75 8.52 -11.88
C PHE A 17 -9.42 9.26 -11.98
N LEU A 18 -9.25 9.97 -13.09
CA LEU A 18 -8.31 11.07 -13.21
C LEU A 18 -8.69 12.15 -12.19
N GLY A 19 -7.89 12.32 -11.14
CA GLY A 19 -7.69 13.63 -10.53
C GLY A 19 -8.04 13.82 -9.05
N THR A 20 -8.66 12.87 -8.37
CA THR A 20 -8.79 12.90 -6.90
C THR A 20 -8.74 11.49 -6.37
N THR A 21 -7.71 11.19 -5.59
CA THR A 21 -7.62 9.94 -4.87
C THR A 21 -8.81 9.78 -3.93
N THR A 22 -9.38 8.58 -3.82
CA THR A 22 -10.69 8.27 -3.22
C THR A 22 -10.91 8.83 -1.80
N ASP A 23 -9.82 9.18 -1.10
CA ASP A 23 -9.81 9.69 0.27
C ASP A 23 -9.27 11.12 0.45
N ASP A 24 -9.11 11.91 -0.62
CA ASP A 24 -8.57 13.28 -0.51
C ASP A 24 -9.42 14.21 0.37
N TRP A 25 -10.71 13.88 0.53
CA TRP A 25 -11.62 14.58 1.42
C TRP A 25 -11.28 14.40 2.92
N LEU A 26 -10.55 13.34 3.30
CA LEU A 26 -10.13 13.10 4.68
C LEU A 26 -8.92 13.96 5.06
N ALA A 27 -7.93 14.03 4.18
CA ALA A 27 -6.74 14.84 4.38
C ALA A 27 -6.01 15.03 3.04
N HIS A 28 -5.98 16.27 2.57
CA HIS A 28 -5.39 16.62 1.28
C HIS A 28 -3.86 16.47 1.29
N ASP A 29 -3.30 15.93 0.20
CA ASP A 29 -1.86 15.88 -0.02
C ASP A 29 -1.38 17.20 -0.66
N HIS A 30 -0.83 18.09 0.17
CA HIS A 30 -0.40 19.42 -0.25
C HIS A 30 0.94 19.36 -1.01
N ASP A 31 1.12 20.25 -1.99
CA ASP A 31 2.39 20.42 -2.70
C ASP A 31 3.46 21.09 -1.84
N VAL A 32 3.99 20.32 -0.91
CA VAL A 32 5.10 20.66 -0.04
C VAL A 32 6.07 19.48 0.03
N PRO A 33 7.38 19.72 0.23
CA PRO A 33 8.32 18.64 0.48
C PRO A 33 7.90 17.85 1.71
N ALA A 34 7.67 16.54 1.54
CA ALA A 34 7.25 15.65 2.59
C ALA A 34 8.10 14.37 2.59
N PRO A 35 8.43 13.83 3.78
CA PRO A 35 9.16 12.58 3.87
C PRO A 35 8.27 11.38 3.51
N VAL A 36 8.78 10.52 2.63
CA VAL A 36 8.22 9.22 2.29
C VAL A 36 9.00 8.14 3.04
N TYR A 37 8.29 7.21 3.66
CA TYR A 37 8.88 6.17 4.49
C TYR A 37 8.44 4.77 4.03
N LEU A 38 9.30 3.78 4.28
CA LEU A 38 8.90 2.39 4.44
C LEU A 38 8.48 2.16 5.89
N PHE A 39 7.25 1.73 6.08
CA PHE A 39 6.69 1.31 7.37
C PHE A 39 6.83 -0.20 7.50
N ALA A 40 7.40 -0.66 8.62
CA ALA A 40 7.43 -2.07 9.01
C ALA A 40 6.64 -2.29 10.31
N TYR A 41 5.58 -3.08 10.23
CA TYR A 41 4.70 -3.39 11.35
C TYR A 41 5.21 -4.62 12.11
N PRO A 42 5.41 -4.56 13.45
CA PRO A 42 5.86 -5.73 14.21
C PRO A 42 4.82 -6.86 14.19
N SER A 43 5.30 -8.12 14.16
CA SER A 43 4.48 -9.33 14.00
C SER A 43 3.42 -9.53 15.09
N HIS A 44 3.67 -9.07 16.31
CA HIS A 44 2.75 -9.25 17.45
C HIS A 44 1.61 -8.22 17.50
N THR A 45 1.63 -7.18 16.66
CA THR A 45 0.64 -6.09 16.73
C THR A 45 -0.33 -6.08 15.54
N SER A 46 -0.04 -6.85 14.49
CA SER A 46 -1.02 -7.14 13.43
C SER A 46 -1.78 -8.42 13.76
N THR A 47 -2.75 -8.32 14.66
CA THR A 47 -3.80 -9.37 14.79
C THR A 47 -4.75 -9.35 13.59
N ASP A 48 -4.54 -8.42 12.66
CA ASP A 48 -5.31 -8.20 11.46
C ASP A 48 -4.62 -8.95 10.30
N PRO A 49 -5.16 -10.10 9.85
CA PRO A 49 -4.59 -10.86 8.74
C PRO A 49 -4.71 -10.13 7.40
N HIS A 50 -5.45 -9.01 7.34
CA HIS A 50 -5.65 -8.25 6.11
C HIS A 50 -4.58 -7.19 5.84
N ARG A 51 -3.64 -6.98 6.77
CA ARG A 51 -2.62 -5.93 6.64
C ARG A 51 -1.28 -6.48 6.17
N ALA A 52 -0.77 -5.92 5.08
CA ALA A 52 0.62 -6.06 4.69
C ALA A 52 1.57 -5.65 5.83
N ARG A 53 2.55 -6.49 6.16
CA ARG A 53 3.60 -6.16 7.15
C ARG A 53 4.39 -4.92 6.78
N TRP A 54 4.50 -4.61 5.48
CA TRP A 54 5.17 -3.43 4.98
C TRP A 54 4.20 -2.52 4.23
N SER A 55 4.39 -1.21 4.36
CA SER A 55 3.70 -0.22 3.52
C SER A 55 4.62 0.95 3.20
N ILE A 56 4.37 1.64 2.09
CA ILE A 56 4.99 2.95 1.83
C ILE A 56 4.01 4.01 2.30
N ALA A 57 4.48 5.02 3.05
CA ALA A 57 3.59 6.06 3.53
C ALA A 57 4.26 7.41 3.75
N TRP A 58 3.45 8.47 3.68
CA TRP A 58 3.85 9.85 3.96
C TRP A 58 2.74 10.61 4.70
N PRO A 59 3.10 11.65 5.47
CA PRO A 59 2.14 12.46 6.19
C PRO A 59 1.39 13.42 5.25
N VAL A 60 0.08 13.62 5.49
CA VAL A 60 -0.83 14.48 4.70
C VAL A 60 -1.79 15.26 5.61
N GLY A 61 -2.55 16.19 5.03
CA GLY A 61 -3.61 16.93 5.74
C GLY A 61 -3.23 18.33 6.22
N GLY A 62 -2.05 18.83 5.87
CA GLY A 62 -1.69 20.22 6.09
C GLY A 62 -0.46 20.65 5.29
N PRO A 63 -0.26 21.96 5.07
CA PRO A 63 0.88 22.50 4.34
C PRO A 63 2.18 22.52 5.15
N THR A 64 2.14 22.10 6.42
CA THR A 64 3.32 22.00 7.28
C THR A 64 3.30 20.68 8.04
N VAL A 65 4.48 20.16 8.39
CA VAL A 65 4.62 18.92 9.18
C VAL A 65 3.83 18.98 10.49
N ALA A 66 3.76 20.15 11.14
CA ALA A 66 3.00 20.34 12.38
C ALA A 66 1.47 20.24 12.21
N GLN A 67 0.98 20.39 10.98
CA GLN A 67 -0.45 20.37 10.64
C GLN A 67 -0.88 19.06 9.97
N MET A 68 0.06 18.17 9.64
CA MET A 68 -0.25 16.87 9.05
C MET A 68 -0.83 15.93 10.13
N VAL A 69 -2.12 15.61 10.01
CA VAL A 69 -2.89 14.81 10.98
C VAL A 69 -3.16 13.38 10.49
N ALA A 70 -2.84 13.10 9.23
CA ALA A 70 -3.12 11.82 8.59
C ALA A 70 -1.90 11.31 7.82
N TRP A 71 -2.04 10.08 7.34
CA TRP A 71 -1.03 9.37 6.57
C TRP A 71 -1.68 8.81 5.31
N ARG A 72 -1.01 9.01 4.18
CA ARG A 72 -1.30 8.35 2.91
C ARG A 72 -0.48 7.07 2.85
N HIS A 73 -1.13 5.93 2.67
CA HIS A 73 -0.49 4.61 2.69
C HIS A 73 -0.67 3.89 1.36
N ILE A 74 0.38 3.22 0.91
CA ILE A 74 0.41 2.26 -0.19
C ILE A 74 0.77 0.89 0.38
N HIS A 75 -0.14 -0.07 0.26
CA HIS A 75 0.06 -1.49 0.54
C HIS A 75 -0.98 -2.33 -0.18
N LEU A 76 -0.77 -3.64 -0.19
CA LEU A 76 -1.79 -4.61 -0.57
C LEU A 76 -2.75 -4.85 0.60
N ASP A 77 -4.03 -4.96 0.29
CA ASP A 77 -5.06 -5.43 1.20
C ASP A 77 -5.47 -6.84 0.83
N ALA A 78 -5.72 -7.69 1.83
CA ALA A 78 -6.30 -9.00 1.60
C ALA A 78 -7.82 -8.87 1.48
N TYR A 79 -8.35 -9.20 0.30
CA TYR A 79 -9.79 -9.19 0.06
C TYR A 79 -10.39 -10.57 0.38
N GLU A 80 -11.38 -10.60 1.26
CA GLU A 80 -12.22 -11.79 1.48
C GLU A 80 -13.26 -11.90 0.37
N ASN A 81 -13.46 -13.10 -0.16
CA ASN A 81 -14.38 -13.29 -1.27
C ASN A 81 -15.84 -13.04 -0.83
N GLU A 82 -16.57 -12.19 -1.56
CA GLU A 82 -17.95 -11.76 -1.22
C GLU A 82 -18.97 -12.91 -1.10
N SER A 83 -18.62 -14.09 -1.64
CA SER A 83 -19.47 -15.29 -1.61
C SER A 83 -19.56 -15.99 -0.24
N GLY A 84 -18.78 -15.58 0.77
CA GLY A 84 -18.81 -16.17 2.12
C GLY A 84 -18.44 -17.67 2.17
N LEU A 85 -17.95 -18.21 1.06
CA LEU A 85 -17.44 -19.57 0.94
C LEU A 85 -15.97 -19.55 1.35
N GLU A 86 -15.72 -20.12 2.53
CA GLU A 86 -14.43 -20.28 3.24
C GLU A 86 -13.34 -21.05 2.44
N THR A 87 -13.59 -21.33 1.15
CA THR A 87 -12.80 -22.25 0.32
C THR A 87 -11.95 -21.56 -0.73
N ASP A 88 -12.15 -20.27 -1.01
CA ASP A 88 -11.29 -19.51 -1.91
C ASP A 88 -10.19 -18.78 -1.11
N PRO A 89 -8.92 -18.85 -1.56
CA PRO A 89 -7.81 -18.18 -0.89
C PRO A 89 -7.99 -16.65 -0.91
N PRO A 90 -7.56 -15.91 0.13
CA PRO A 90 -7.61 -14.46 0.13
C PRO A 90 -6.84 -13.91 -1.06
N ARG A 91 -7.44 -12.96 -1.77
CA ARG A 91 -6.79 -12.31 -2.92
C ARG A 91 -6.20 -11.00 -2.47
N TYR A 92 -4.89 -10.85 -2.60
CA TYR A 92 -4.27 -9.56 -2.41
C TYR A 92 -4.53 -8.65 -3.60
N VAL A 93 -5.01 -7.45 -3.31
CA VAL A 93 -5.28 -6.44 -4.32
C VAL A 93 -4.70 -5.11 -3.88
N TYR A 94 -4.22 -4.34 -4.86
CA TYR A 94 -3.94 -2.92 -4.65
C TYR A 94 -5.17 -2.13 -5.07
N GLY A 95 -5.94 -1.64 -4.09
CA GLY A 95 -7.15 -0.83 -4.31
C GLY A 95 -6.88 0.66 -4.54
N GLY A 96 -5.61 1.08 -4.54
CA GLY A 96 -5.19 2.48 -4.51
C GLY A 96 -4.62 2.86 -3.14
N ALA A 97 -4.00 4.04 -3.07
CA ALA A 97 -3.50 4.54 -1.80
C ALA A 97 -4.66 4.94 -0.86
N ILE A 98 -4.47 4.71 0.44
CA ILE A 98 -5.49 4.89 1.48
C ILE A 98 -5.05 5.99 2.44
N THR A 99 -5.94 6.94 2.72
CA THR A 99 -5.67 7.99 3.71
C THR A 99 -6.30 7.62 5.05
N LYS A 100 -5.48 7.57 6.12
CA LYS A 100 -5.98 7.30 7.48
C LYS A 100 -5.26 8.11 8.54
N THR A 101 -5.95 8.38 9.65
CA THR A 101 -5.31 8.97 10.84
C THR A 101 -4.34 7.98 11.48
N ALA A 102 -3.40 8.49 12.28
CA ALA A 102 -2.43 7.66 12.98
C ALA A 102 -3.10 6.79 14.06
N GLY A 103 -3.56 5.59 13.69
CA GLY A 103 -4.03 4.57 14.62
C GLY A 103 -2.88 3.83 15.32
N PRO A 104 -3.17 2.92 16.26
CA PRO A 104 -2.15 2.18 17.02
C PRO A 104 -1.10 1.49 16.14
N GLY A 105 -1.52 0.89 15.02
CA GLY A 105 -0.59 0.26 14.08
C GLY A 105 0.41 1.25 13.45
N THR A 106 -0.03 2.43 13.03
CA THR A 106 0.83 3.49 12.44
C THR A 106 1.78 4.09 13.48
N VAL A 107 1.37 4.13 14.75
CA VAL A 107 2.20 4.59 15.88
C VAL A 107 3.29 3.56 16.22
N LEU A 108 2.97 2.28 16.18
CA LEU A 108 3.87 1.18 16.54
C LEU A 108 4.79 0.73 15.40
N ALA A 109 4.48 1.10 14.15
CA ALA A 109 5.31 0.80 13.00
C ALA A 109 6.68 1.48 13.11
N LYS A 110 7.72 0.72 12.80
CA LYS A 110 9.05 1.31 12.56
C LYS A 110 9.03 1.96 11.18
N ARG A 111 9.71 3.11 11.07
CA ARG A 111 9.70 3.96 9.88
C ARG A 111 11.13 4.12 9.38
N PHE A 112 11.36 3.83 8.11
CA PHE A 112 12.65 4.00 7.45
C PHE A 112 12.50 5.05 6.37
N LEU A 113 13.26 6.13 6.45
CA LEU A 113 13.18 7.23 5.48
C LEU A 113 13.64 6.74 4.12
N LEU A 114 12.81 6.93 3.09
CA LEU A 114 13.13 6.61 1.70
C LEU A 114 13.58 7.86 0.95
N ALA A 115 12.82 8.95 1.05
CA ALA A 115 13.16 10.24 0.45
C ALA A 115 12.34 11.37 1.04
N VAL A 116 12.73 12.62 0.78
CA VAL A 116 11.88 13.80 0.95
C VAL A 116 11.58 14.33 -0.44
N VAL A 117 10.31 14.33 -0.82
CA VAL A 117 9.88 14.60 -2.20
C VAL A 117 8.65 15.50 -2.22
N ASP A 118 8.39 16.14 -3.35
CA ASP A 118 7.23 17.02 -3.60
C ASP A 118 5.99 16.22 -4.04
N LEU A 119 4.85 16.91 -4.26
CA LEU A 119 3.61 16.25 -4.65
C LEU A 119 3.70 15.48 -5.98
N PRO A 120 4.30 16.03 -7.06
CA PRO A 120 4.48 15.28 -8.31
C PRO A 120 5.20 13.95 -8.12
N ALA A 121 6.26 13.91 -7.31
CA ALA A 121 6.96 12.67 -7.02
C ALA A 121 6.09 11.68 -6.22
N ARG A 122 5.29 12.15 -5.24
CA ARG A 122 4.37 11.26 -4.50
C ARG A 122 3.26 10.70 -5.37
N GLN A 123 2.67 11.51 -6.24
CA GLN A 123 1.73 11.05 -7.26
C GLN A 123 2.37 10.03 -8.21
N HIS A 124 3.64 10.22 -8.56
CA HIS A 124 4.38 9.25 -9.35
C HIS A 124 4.57 7.92 -8.60
N ILE A 125 4.83 7.94 -7.29
CA ILE A 125 4.88 6.71 -6.47
C ILE A 125 3.54 5.97 -6.51
N GLU A 126 2.40 6.68 -6.39
CA GLU A 126 1.08 6.05 -6.52
C GLU A 126 0.85 5.44 -7.91
N ALA A 127 1.28 6.13 -8.97
CA ALA A 127 1.21 5.59 -10.33
C ALA A 127 2.05 4.32 -10.49
N LEU A 128 3.29 4.29 -9.96
CA LEU A 128 4.14 3.10 -9.97
C LEU A 128 3.50 1.94 -9.20
N ALA A 129 2.83 2.23 -8.08
CA ALA A 129 2.09 1.23 -7.31
C ALA A 129 0.95 0.62 -8.12
N ALA A 130 0.16 1.44 -8.83
CA ALA A 130 -0.90 0.96 -9.71
C ALA A 130 -0.39 0.07 -10.86
N GLU A 131 0.83 0.30 -11.32
CA GLU A 131 1.49 -0.48 -12.37
C GLU A 131 2.29 -1.69 -11.86
N THR A 132 2.41 -1.85 -10.54
CA THR A 132 3.21 -2.92 -9.94
C THR A 132 2.44 -4.25 -10.01
N PRO A 133 2.97 -5.27 -10.71
CA PRO A 133 2.26 -6.52 -10.92
C PRO A 133 2.02 -7.23 -9.60
N LEU A 134 0.81 -7.74 -9.42
CA LEU A 134 0.48 -8.65 -8.33
C LEU A 134 1.01 -10.04 -8.69
N GLU A 135 1.78 -10.65 -7.78
CA GLU A 135 2.10 -12.06 -7.91
C GLU A 135 0.82 -12.88 -7.76
N ARG A 136 0.59 -13.80 -8.69
CA ARG A 136 -0.54 -14.72 -8.62
C ARG A 136 -0.20 -15.80 -7.60
N LEU A 137 -0.93 -15.83 -6.49
CA LEU A 137 -0.85 -16.91 -5.52
C LEU A 137 -1.44 -18.19 -6.11
N ASP A 138 -0.68 -19.28 -6.04
CA ASP A 138 -1.19 -20.63 -6.19
C ASP A 138 -1.71 -21.12 -4.84
N ALA A 139 -2.75 -21.96 -4.84
CA ALA A 139 -3.46 -22.37 -3.62
C ALA A 139 -2.60 -23.14 -2.59
N ALA A 140 -1.37 -23.51 -2.93
CA ALA A 140 -0.46 -24.26 -2.07
C ALA A 140 0.41 -23.36 -1.15
N ASP A 141 0.53 -22.06 -1.43
CA ASP A 141 1.48 -21.16 -0.74
C ASP A 141 0.82 -20.27 0.34
N MET A 142 -0.28 -20.79 0.89
CA MET A 142 -1.20 -20.11 1.82
C MET A 142 -0.58 -19.76 3.19
N ASP A 143 0.57 -20.28 3.57
CA ASP A 143 1.25 -19.86 4.81
C ASP A 143 2.19 -18.65 4.59
N MET A 144 2.31 -18.14 3.36
CA MET A 144 3.28 -17.10 2.98
C MET A 144 2.66 -15.72 2.67
N HIS A 145 1.45 -15.45 3.16
CA HIS A 145 0.71 -14.18 3.00
C HIS A 145 1.57 -12.92 3.17
N ASP A 146 2.36 -12.88 4.24
CA ASP A 146 3.25 -11.74 4.54
C ASP A 146 4.42 -11.61 3.56
N ALA A 147 4.89 -12.72 2.99
CA ALA A 147 5.99 -12.71 2.03
C ALA A 147 5.56 -12.10 0.70
N HIS A 148 4.31 -12.32 0.25
CA HIS A 148 3.79 -11.73 -0.99
C HIS A 148 3.58 -10.23 -0.88
N ALA A 149 2.97 -9.77 0.22
CA ALA A 149 2.80 -8.34 0.46
C ALA A 149 4.16 -7.62 0.54
N GLN A 150 5.15 -8.24 1.19
CA GLN A 150 6.53 -7.72 1.20
C GLN A 150 7.18 -7.77 -0.18
N GLY A 151 6.99 -8.86 -0.94
CA GLY A 151 7.49 -9.03 -2.30
C GLY A 151 7.00 -7.93 -3.23
N TRP A 152 5.70 -7.62 -3.18
CA TRP A 152 5.12 -6.52 -3.95
C TRP A 152 5.70 -5.16 -3.55
N ILE A 153 5.90 -4.89 -2.25
CA ILE A 153 6.58 -3.66 -1.79
C ILE A 153 8.02 -3.61 -2.28
N ARG A 154 8.75 -4.74 -2.32
CA ARG A 154 10.12 -4.80 -2.85
C ARG A 154 10.16 -4.46 -4.33
N GLU A 155 9.26 -5.02 -5.15
CA GLU A 155 9.16 -4.67 -6.57
C GLU A 155 8.79 -3.18 -6.76
N LEU A 156 7.87 -2.64 -5.94
CA LEU A 156 7.56 -1.21 -5.97
C LEU A 156 8.80 -0.35 -5.65
N LEU A 157 9.59 -0.73 -4.65
CA LEU A 157 10.84 -0.02 -4.35
C LEU A 157 11.85 -0.12 -5.52
N ASP A 158 11.95 -1.28 -6.18
CA ASP A 158 12.79 -1.45 -7.38
C ASP A 158 12.34 -0.55 -8.53
N ARG A 159 11.03 -0.33 -8.67
CA ARG A 159 10.46 0.62 -9.64
C ARG A 159 10.78 2.06 -9.26
N MET A 160 10.68 2.41 -7.98
CA MET A 160 11.07 3.74 -7.48
C MET A 160 12.57 4.03 -7.69
N VAL A 161 13.44 3.01 -7.60
CA VAL A 161 14.86 3.12 -7.97
C VAL A 161 15.01 3.37 -9.48
N ARG A 162 14.32 2.59 -10.31
CA ARG A 162 14.35 2.72 -11.78
C ARG A 162 13.85 4.09 -12.27
N SER A 163 12.89 4.70 -11.57
CA SER A 163 12.40 6.05 -11.86
C SER A 163 13.17 7.17 -11.15
N ALA A 164 14.25 6.84 -10.43
CA ALA A 164 15.09 7.76 -9.68
C ALA A 164 14.36 8.57 -8.58
N VAL A 165 13.25 8.06 -8.05
CA VAL A 165 12.59 8.61 -6.85
C VAL A 165 13.44 8.35 -5.60
N ILE A 166 14.12 7.20 -5.55
CA ILE A 166 15.06 6.83 -4.49
C ILE A 166 16.34 6.23 -5.10
N SER A 167 17.41 6.17 -4.31
CA SER A 167 18.64 5.45 -4.70
C SER A 167 18.55 3.96 -4.37
N SER A 168 19.34 3.14 -5.06
CA SER A 168 19.47 1.70 -4.73
C SER A 168 20.02 1.48 -3.33
N GLU A 169 20.97 2.30 -2.89
CA GLU A 169 21.53 2.25 -1.52
C GLU A 169 20.44 2.49 -0.47
N THR A 170 19.58 3.49 -0.70
CA THR A 170 18.46 3.78 0.20
C THR A 170 17.46 2.63 0.25
N ARG A 171 17.12 2.04 -0.90
CA ARG A 171 16.27 0.84 -0.95
C ARG A 171 16.88 -0.29 -0.13
N ASP A 172 18.14 -0.63 -0.40
CA ASP A 172 18.80 -1.79 0.20
C ASP A 172 18.90 -1.63 1.72
N SER A 173 19.29 -0.44 2.18
CA SER A 173 19.34 -0.13 3.61
C SER A 173 17.97 -0.19 4.28
N ALA A 174 16.92 0.32 3.65
CA ALA A 174 15.57 0.27 4.20
C ALA A 174 15.03 -1.16 4.29
N ILE A 175 15.29 -1.99 3.27
CA ILE A 175 14.89 -3.40 3.23
C ILE A 175 15.60 -4.21 4.31
N GLU A 176 16.92 -4.06 4.45
CA GLU A 176 17.72 -4.76 5.46
C GLU A 176 17.20 -4.43 6.87
N GLN A 177 17.04 -3.14 7.16
CA GLN A 177 16.53 -2.70 8.46
C GLN A 177 15.11 -3.19 8.70
N ALA A 178 14.20 -3.08 7.72
CA ALA A 178 12.82 -3.54 7.86
C ALA A 178 12.71 -5.05 8.05
N SER A 179 13.61 -5.83 7.44
CA SER A 179 13.65 -7.29 7.60
C SER A 179 14.12 -7.69 9.01
N SER A 180 15.08 -6.96 9.58
CA SER A 180 15.58 -7.18 10.95
C SER A 180 14.50 -6.97 12.03
N VAL A 181 13.55 -6.06 11.77
CA VAL A 181 12.42 -5.78 12.67
C VAL A 181 11.47 -6.96 12.81
N LEU A 182 11.38 -7.79 11.77
CA LEU A 182 10.45 -8.91 11.69
C LEU A 182 11.06 -10.24 12.13
N GLY A 183 12.35 -10.26 12.52
CA GLY A 183 13.07 -11.49 12.86
C GLY A 183 13.37 -12.38 11.65
N LEU A 184 13.39 -11.81 10.42
CA LEU A 184 13.66 -12.56 9.18
C LEU A 184 15.17 -12.72 8.89
N CYS A 185 15.99 -12.81 9.93
CA CYS A 185 17.41 -13.17 9.83
C CYS A 185 17.75 -14.19 10.91
N GLU A 186 17.47 -15.46 10.63
CA GLU A 186 18.33 -16.61 10.94
C GLU A 186 18.32 -17.58 9.75
#